data_AF-A0A8C5NIE8-F1
#
_entry.id   AF-A0A8C5NIE8-F1
#
_cell.length_a   1.000
_cell.length_b   1.000
_cell.length_c   1.000
_cell.angle_alpha   90.00
_cell.angle_beta   90.00
_cell.angle_gamma   90.00
#
_symmetry.space_group_name_H-M   'P 1'
#
loop_
_entity.id
_entity.type
_entity.pdbx_description
1 polymer ?
#
loop_
_entity_poly.entity_id
_entity_poly.type
_entity_poly.pdbx_seq_one_letter_code
_entity_poly.pdbx_strand_id
1 'polypeptide(L)'
;MEQRERCQELLQRLEEKLPQLGIEGSLNVWIVKPSAKSRGRGIVCATRLEEVLELAQSCVGTPAGVCEWVVQKYVERPLTIFNTKFDIRQWFVVTDWKPLTVWFYRDCYLRFCSRPFSLCHLDARHLCNVSIQKRYKTWQPDPRVPPDKIWSNKQFQAHLAWLGRANAWQRVMVPGMKAAILNALRCARDQVGSRKGSFELFGADFLIGEDLQPWLLEINSCPTMSPSSAVTRQLCANVQRDTLRLVLDRKDNPTCSIGGLQGNPTLWSCYSLWRAAYRGNRARDPQRQGSYRNTDNRL
;
A
#
# COMPACT_ATOMS: atom_id res chain seq x y z
N MET A 1 -19.79 -28.23 19.47
CA MET A 1 -20.02 -27.78 18.06
C MET A 1 -20.64 -26.38 18.04
N GLU A 2 -21.66 -26.12 18.85
CA GLU A 2 -22.37 -24.83 18.96
C GLU A 2 -21.46 -23.58 19.15
N GLN A 3 -20.46 -23.63 20.05
CA GLN A 3 -19.55 -22.48 20.25
C GLN A 3 -18.74 -22.14 18.99
N ARG A 4 -18.34 -23.13 18.20
CA ARG A 4 -17.59 -22.93 16.97
C ARG A 4 -18.45 -22.26 15.90
N GLU A 5 -19.69 -22.71 15.74
CA GLU A 5 -20.66 -22.14 14.81
C GLU A 5 -20.97 -20.69 15.19
N ARG A 6 -21.22 -20.42 16.47
CA ARG A 6 -21.43 -19.05 16.98
C ARG A 6 -20.23 -18.14 16.71
N CYS A 7 -19.00 -18.64 16.89
CA CYS A 7 -17.79 -17.87 16.56
C CYS A 7 -17.67 -17.60 15.05
N GLN A 8 -18.00 -18.56 14.20
CA GLN A 8 -17.97 -18.41 12.74
C GLN A 8 -18.99 -17.37 12.27
N GLU A 9 -20.22 -17.42 12.78
CA GLU A 9 -21.26 -16.42 12.49
C GLU A 9 -20.85 -15.02 12.95
N LEU A 10 -20.25 -14.91 14.13
CA LEU A 10 -19.75 -13.63 14.64
C LEU A 10 -18.64 -13.07 13.74
N LEU A 11 -17.67 -13.90 13.35
CA LEU A 11 -16.58 -13.48 12.46
C LEU A 11 -17.11 -13.02 11.11
N GLN A 12 -18.10 -13.71 10.54
CA GLN A 12 -18.73 -13.30 9.28
C GLN A 12 -19.41 -11.93 9.42
N ARG A 13 -20.11 -11.68 10.53
CA ARG A 13 -20.74 -10.38 10.81
C ARG A 13 -19.71 -9.28 11.08
N LEU A 14 -18.56 -9.62 11.67
CA LEU A 14 -17.47 -8.68 11.91
C LEU A 14 -16.75 -8.31 10.61
N GLU A 15 -16.54 -9.27 9.71
CA GLU A 15 -15.88 -9.04 8.41
C GLU A 15 -16.61 -7.99 7.56
N GLU A 16 -17.95 -7.94 7.65
CA GLU A 16 -18.75 -6.93 6.96
C GLU A 16 -18.55 -5.50 7.51
N LYS A 17 -18.12 -5.37 8.76
CA LYS A 17 -18.00 -4.09 9.48
C LYS A 17 -16.55 -3.66 9.70
N LEU A 18 -15.61 -4.59 9.68
CA LEU A 18 -14.21 -4.39 10.01
C LEU A 18 -13.32 -4.72 8.80
N PRO A 19 -13.01 -3.72 7.94
CA PRO A 19 -12.19 -3.95 6.74
C PRO A 19 -10.79 -4.48 7.03
N GLN A 20 -10.27 -4.28 8.25
CA GLN A 20 -8.95 -4.74 8.67
C GLN A 20 -8.94 -6.18 9.17
N LEU A 21 -10.11 -6.81 9.38
CA LEU A 21 -10.19 -8.18 9.90
C LEU A 21 -9.39 -9.16 9.03
N GLY A 22 -9.34 -8.92 7.71
CA GLY A 22 -8.58 -9.70 6.72
C GLY A 22 -7.06 -9.60 6.85
N ILE A 23 -6.52 -8.54 7.45
CA ILE A 23 -5.07 -8.30 7.55
C ILE A 23 -4.51 -8.34 8.97
N GLU A 24 -5.36 -8.16 9.99
CA GLU A 24 -4.91 -7.90 11.36
C GLU A 24 -4.28 -9.12 12.04
N GLY A 25 -4.55 -10.33 11.56
CA GLY A 25 -4.01 -11.56 12.13
C GLY A 25 -4.60 -11.87 13.51
N SER A 26 -3.82 -12.54 14.36
CA SER A 26 -4.26 -12.94 15.70
C SER A 26 -3.17 -12.78 16.76
N LEU A 27 -1.98 -12.30 16.37
CA LEU A 27 -0.85 -12.09 17.28
C LEU A 27 -0.85 -10.69 17.89
N ASN A 28 -1.82 -9.85 17.51
CA ASN A 28 -1.98 -8.48 18.00
C ASN A 28 -0.69 -7.65 17.85
N VAL A 29 -0.05 -7.76 16.69
CA VAL A 29 1.18 -7.03 16.41
C VAL A 29 0.88 -5.57 16.09
N TRP A 30 1.61 -4.66 16.71
CA TRP A 30 1.59 -3.22 16.49
C TRP A 30 2.96 -2.74 16.04
N ILE A 31 2.99 -1.77 15.12
CA ILE A 31 4.20 -1.10 14.68
C ILE A 31 4.24 0.32 15.23
N VAL A 32 5.33 0.63 15.92
CA VAL A 32 5.55 1.90 16.61
C VAL A 32 6.59 2.68 15.82
N LYS A 33 6.21 3.85 15.28
CA LYS A 33 7.03 4.65 14.36
C LYS A 33 7.26 6.06 14.94
N PRO A 34 8.50 6.56 15.01
CA PRO A 34 8.76 7.93 15.48
C PRO A 34 8.53 8.95 14.36
N SER A 35 7.82 10.04 14.65
CA SER A 35 7.38 11.04 13.65
C SER A 35 8.53 11.78 12.94
N ALA A 36 9.70 11.92 13.57
CA ALA A 36 10.82 12.71 13.05
C ALA A 36 11.96 11.90 12.40
N LYS A 37 11.79 10.58 12.18
CA LYS A 37 12.85 9.74 11.57
C LYS A 37 12.41 9.10 10.27
N SER A 38 13.14 9.39 9.20
CA SER A 38 13.02 8.69 7.92
C SER A 38 13.87 7.41 7.89
N ARG A 39 13.70 6.61 6.82
CA ARG A 39 14.50 5.41 6.52
C ARG A 39 14.26 4.25 7.51
N GLY A 40 13.11 4.26 8.17
CA GLY A 40 12.64 3.32 9.19
C GLY A 40 13.56 3.14 10.39
N ARG A 41 14.29 4.20 10.76
CA ARG A 41 15.10 4.24 11.98
C ARG A 41 14.20 4.36 13.20
N GLY A 42 14.40 3.49 14.19
CA GLY A 42 13.65 3.51 15.45
C GLY A 42 12.25 2.91 15.36
N ILE A 43 11.91 2.24 14.26
CA ILE A 43 10.67 1.49 14.15
C ILE A 43 10.80 0.19 14.94
N VAL A 44 9.82 -0.08 15.81
CA VAL A 44 9.74 -1.28 16.63
C VAL A 44 8.39 -1.95 16.41
N CYS A 45 8.36 -3.28 16.53
CA CYS A 45 7.12 -4.03 16.57
C CYS A 45 6.92 -4.59 17.99
N ALA A 46 5.71 -4.49 18.51
CA ALA A 46 5.35 -4.95 19.85
C ALA A 46 4.02 -5.70 19.78
N THR A 47 3.83 -6.67 20.68
CA THR A 47 2.57 -7.46 20.76
C THR A 47 1.79 -7.19 22.04
N ARG A 48 2.42 -6.52 23.00
CA ARG A 48 1.83 -6.18 24.30
C ARG A 48 1.62 -4.69 24.42
N LEU A 49 0.50 -4.30 25.04
CA LEU A 49 0.18 -2.91 25.27
C LEU A 49 1.21 -2.23 26.17
N GLU A 50 1.67 -2.93 27.21
CA GLU A 50 2.69 -2.42 28.14
C GLU A 50 3.97 -2.01 27.40
N GLU A 51 4.48 -2.86 26.49
CA GLU A 51 5.67 -2.57 25.68
C GLU A 51 5.47 -1.33 24.79
N VAL A 52 4.29 -1.18 24.19
CA VAL A 52 3.96 -0.01 23.36
C VAL A 52 3.96 1.27 24.20
N LEU A 53 3.37 1.22 25.40
CA LEU A 53 3.30 2.36 26.31
C LEU A 53 4.67 2.75 26.86
N GLU A 54 5.50 1.78 27.23
CA GLU A 54 6.89 2.01 27.68
C GLU A 54 7.74 2.69 26.60
N LEU A 55 7.64 2.21 25.34
CA LEU A 55 8.33 2.82 24.21
C LEU A 55 7.89 4.27 23.99
N ALA A 56 6.58 4.54 24.06
CA ALA A 56 6.04 5.89 23.91
C ALA A 56 6.48 6.83 25.05
N GLN A 57 6.55 6.34 26.29
CA GLN A 57 6.92 7.11 27.48
C GLN A 57 8.44 7.40 27.58
N SER A 58 9.28 6.49 27.08
CA SER A 58 10.75 6.62 27.12
C SER A 58 11.31 7.89 26.45
N CYS A 59 10.50 8.59 25.65
CA CYS A 59 10.88 9.81 24.95
C CYS A 59 10.48 11.12 25.67
N VAL A 60 9.79 11.05 26.82
CA VAL A 60 9.27 12.23 27.55
C VAL A 60 10.37 13.01 28.30
N GLY A 61 11.64 12.54 28.28
CA GLY A 61 12.75 13.14 29.03
C GLY A 61 13.88 13.79 28.23
N THR A 62 13.84 13.82 26.89
CA THR A 62 14.93 14.44 26.11
C THR A 62 14.72 15.96 25.97
N PRO A 63 15.75 16.80 26.18
CA PRO A 63 15.66 18.27 26.06
C PRO A 63 15.24 18.78 24.67
N ALA A 64 15.20 17.89 23.66
CA ALA A 64 14.93 18.19 22.27
C ALA A 64 13.49 17.83 21.85
N GLY A 65 12.50 18.44 22.50
CA GLY A 65 11.11 18.47 22.02
C GLY A 65 10.33 17.16 22.10
N VAL A 66 8.99 17.28 22.02
CA VAL A 66 8.04 16.17 22.04
C VAL A 66 8.36 15.20 20.88
N CYS A 67 8.82 14.00 21.18
CA CYS A 67 8.95 12.95 20.17
C CYS A 67 7.56 12.34 19.96
N GLU A 68 6.85 12.79 18.93
CA GLU A 68 5.58 12.20 18.55
C GLU A 68 5.81 10.80 17.96
N TRP A 69 4.92 9.87 18.29
CA TRP A 69 4.94 8.49 17.80
C TRP A 69 3.60 8.13 17.17
N VAL A 70 3.66 7.31 16.13
CA VAL A 70 2.49 6.67 15.52
C VAL A 70 2.49 5.21 15.91
N VAL A 71 1.45 4.78 16.62
CA VAL A 71 1.14 3.38 16.87
C VAL A 71 0.12 2.94 15.82
N GLN A 72 0.50 1.99 14.97
CA GLN A 72 -0.32 1.53 13.85
C GLN A 72 -0.45 0.00 13.93
N LYS A 73 -1.63 -0.55 13.59
CA LYS A 73 -1.80 -2.00 13.53
C LYS A 73 -0.88 -2.57 12.45
N TYR A 74 -0.10 -3.59 12.80
CA TYR A 74 0.76 -4.27 11.83
C TYR A 74 -0.09 -5.23 10.96
N VAL A 75 0.20 -5.25 9.66
CA VAL A 75 -0.39 -6.17 8.68
C VAL A 75 0.26 -7.54 8.83
N GLU A 76 -0.40 -8.43 9.57
CA GLU A 76 0.09 -9.78 9.87
C GLU A 76 -0.09 -10.75 8.70
N ARG A 77 -1.09 -10.52 7.85
CA ARG A 77 -1.36 -11.32 6.65
C ARG A 77 -1.16 -10.52 5.35
N PRO A 78 0.09 -10.11 5.03
CA PRO A 78 0.39 -9.48 3.77
C PRO A 78 0.42 -10.54 2.65
N LEU A 79 0.07 -10.14 1.43
CA LEU A 79 0.43 -10.91 0.25
C LEU A 79 1.95 -11.07 0.20
N THR A 80 2.41 -12.30 0.06
CA THR A 80 3.83 -12.62 -0.14
C THR A 80 4.05 -13.20 -1.52
N ILE A 81 5.25 -13.02 -2.06
CA ILE A 81 5.69 -13.63 -3.32
C ILE A 81 6.92 -14.44 -3.00
N PHE A 82 6.89 -15.74 -3.31
CA PHE A 82 7.94 -16.68 -2.91
C PHE A 82 8.25 -16.58 -1.40
N ASN A 83 7.19 -16.56 -0.59
CA ASN A 83 7.23 -16.36 0.85
C ASN A 83 7.97 -15.08 1.31
N THR A 84 8.15 -14.10 0.43
CA THR A 84 8.89 -12.87 0.73
C THR A 84 7.93 -11.68 0.74
N LYS A 85 7.98 -10.90 1.83
CA LYS A 85 7.20 -9.66 1.97
C LYS A 85 7.71 -8.61 1.00
N PHE A 86 6.80 -7.79 0.46
CA PHE A 86 7.14 -6.66 -0.38
C PHE A 86 6.21 -5.48 -0.11
N ASP A 87 6.62 -4.28 -0.53
CA ASP A 87 5.73 -3.14 -0.67
C ASP A 87 5.79 -2.59 -2.10
N ILE A 88 4.86 -1.70 -2.44
CA ILE A 88 4.79 -1.01 -3.73
C ILE A 88 5.10 0.47 -3.52
N ARG A 89 6.09 0.99 -4.26
CA ARG A 89 6.32 2.43 -4.43
C ARG A 89 5.51 2.94 -5.62
N GLN A 90 4.44 3.68 -5.33
CA GLN A 90 3.58 4.30 -6.32
C GLN A 90 3.83 5.81 -6.40
N TRP A 91 4.15 6.33 -7.59
CA TRP A 91 4.32 7.76 -7.80
C TRP A 91 3.03 8.46 -8.21
N PHE A 92 2.89 9.71 -7.77
CA PHE A 92 1.87 10.62 -8.25
C PHE A 92 2.36 12.07 -8.17
N VAL A 93 1.83 12.95 -9.02
CA VAL A 93 2.18 14.37 -9.07
C VAL A 93 0.95 15.20 -8.71
N VAL A 94 1.11 16.17 -7.84
CA VAL A 94 0.09 17.20 -7.58
C VAL A 94 0.54 18.49 -8.25
N THR A 95 -0.27 19.01 -9.17
CA THR A 95 0.04 20.26 -9.89
C THR A 95 -0.78 21.44 -9.39
N ASP A 96 -1.88 21.18 -8.70
CA ASP A 96 -2.72 22.22 -8.11
C ASP A 96 -3.52 21.63 -6.93
N TRP A 97 -3.85 22.48 -5.96
CA TRP A 97 -4.67 22.18 -4.79
C TRP A 97 -6.05 22.86 -4.85
N LYS A 98 -6.22 23.85 -5.73
CA LYS A 98 -7.45 24.65 -5.89
C LYS A 98 -7.70 24.96 -7.39
N PRO A 99 -8.28 24.03 -8.18
CA PRO A 99 -8.81 22.72 -7.78
C PRO A 99 -7.72 21.66 -7.58
N LEU A 100 -7.97 20.68 -6.70
CA LEU A 100 -7.03 19.57 -6.46
C LEU A 100 -6.85 18.75 -7.74
N THR A 101 -5.66 18.84 -8.33
CA THR A 101 -5.30 18.18 -9.59
C THR A 101 -4.17 17.19 -9.35
N VAL A 102 -4.49 15.91 -9.50
CA VAL A 102 -3.60 14.78 -9.17
C VAL A 102 -3.37 13.91 -10.39
N TRP A 103 -2.11 13.60 -10.67
CA TRP A 103 -1.68 12.76 -11.78
C TRP A 103 -1.06 11.48 -11.24
N PHE A 104 -1.68 10.34 -11.53
CA PHE A 104 -1.19 9.03 -11.12
C PHE A 104 -0.19 8.49 -12.14
N TYR A 105 1.01 8.09 -11.72
CA TYR A 105 1.97 7.49 -12.64
C TYR A 105 1.62 6.02 -12.89
N ARG A 106 1.46 5.61 -14.16
CA ARG A 106 1.04 4.25 -14.52
C ARG A 106 1.99 3.17 -14.03
N ASP A 107 3.28 3.47 -14.06
CA ASP A 107 4.34 2.54 -13.73
C ASP A 107 4.79 2.71 -12.27
N CYS A 108 5.06 1.60 -11.61
CA CYS A 108 5.51 1.56 -10.22
C CYS A 108 6.44 0.36 -10.03
N TYR A 109 7.04 0.25 -8.85
CA TYR A 109 7.94 -0.86 -8.54
C TYR A 109 7.71 -1.41 -7.14
N LEU A 110 8.01 -2.70 -6.99
CA LEU A 110 7.93 -3.44 -5.74
C LEU A 110 9.31 -3.50 -5.10
N ARG A 111 9.37 -3.43 -3.77
CA ARG A 111 10.59 -3.64 -2.99
C ARG A 111 10.43 -4.86 -2.12
N PHE A 112 11.30 -5.85 -2.31
CA PHE A 112 11.28 -7.08 -1.51
C PHE A 112 12.10 -6.92 -0.22
N CYS A 113 11.63 -7.58 0.84
CA CYS A 113 12.46 -7.89 2.01
C CYS A 113 13.57 -8.88 1.64
N SER A 114 14.64 -8.90 2.43
CA SER A 114 15.80 -9.78 2.21
C SER A 114 15.60 -11.21 2.72
N ARG A 115 14.49 -11.50 3.40
CA ARG A 115 14.24 -12.80 4.04
C ARG A 115 12.80 -13.24 3.83
N PRO A 116 12.53 -14.56 3.93
CA PRO A 116 11.17 -15.07 4.04
C PRO A 116 10.41 -14.39 5.19
N PHE A 117 9.13 -14.12 4.96
CA PHE A 117 8.25 -13.51 5.93
C PHE A 117 7.94 -14.48 7.07
N SER A 118 8.02 -14.01 8.31
CA SER A 118 7.71 -14.79 9.50
C SER A 118 7.36 -13.87 10.64
N LEU A 119 6.23 -14.13 11.31
CA LEU A 119 5.85 -13.37 12.51
C LEU A 119 6.56 -13.84 13.78
N CYS A 120 7.39 -14.89 13.72
CA CYS A 120 8.13 -15.39 14.86
C CYS A 120 9.20 -14.39 15.36
N HIS A 121 9.67 -13.50 14.50
CA HIS A 121 10.64 -12.48 14.86
C HIS A 121 10.23 -11.10 14.35
N LEU A 122 9.75 -10.25 15.25
CA LEU A 122 9.19 -8.95 14.95
C LEU A 122 10.25 -7.84 15.03
N ASP A 123 11.18 -7.80 14.09
CA ASP A 123 12.21 -6.77 14.04
C ASP A 123 12.22 -5.97 12.73
N ALA A 124 13.17 -5.04 12.61
CA ALA A 124 13.28 -4.13 11.46
C ALA A 124 13.42 -4.85 10.10
N ARG A 125 13.65 -6.17 10.07
CA ARG A 125 13.75 -6.98 8.85
C ARG A 125 12.45 -6.99 8.04
N HIS A 126 11.32 -6.73 8.67
CA HIS A 126 10.00 -6.64 8.06
C HIS A 126 9.73 -5.34 7.28
N LEU A 127 10.71 -4.42 7.25
CA LEU A 127 10.60 -3.13 6.60
C LEU A 127 11.28 -3.20 5.23
N CYS A 128 10.51 -3.13 4.15
CA CYS A 128 11.01 -3.28 2.77
C CYS A 128 11.92 -2.12 2.30
N ASN A 129 12.12 -1.09 3.13
CA ASN A 129 12.94 0.07 2.78
C ASN A 129 14.39 -0.35 2.47
N VAL A 130 14.86 0.03 1.29
CA VAL A 130 16.22 -0.27 0.79
C VAL A 130 17.31 0.11 1.80
N SER A 131 17.17 1.22 2.53
CA SER A 131 18.19 1.63 3.52
C SER A 131 18.33 0.65 4.68
N ILE A 132 17.24 -0.04 5.05
CA ILE A 132 17.22 -1.05 6.10
C ILE A 132 17.73 -2.36 5.54
N GLN A 133 17.24 -2.76 4.37
CA GLN A 133 17.60 -4.03 3.74
C GLN A 133 19.09 -4.11 3.39
N LYS A 134 19.75 -2.97 3.12
CA LYS A 134 21.22 -2.89 2.96
C LYS A 134 22.02 -3.37 4.16
N ARG A 135 21.43 -3.44 5.37
CA ARG A 135 22.10 -3.95 6.58
C ARG A 135 22.04 -5.48 6.68
N TYR A 136 21.16 -6.13 5.91
CA TYR A 136 20.91 -7.57 5.96
C TYR A 136 21.39 -8.27 4.68
N LYS A 137 22.64 -8.02 4.27
CA LYS A 137 23.22 -8.54 3.02
C LYS A 137 23.53 -10.04 3.03
N THR A 138 23.70 -10.63 4.21
CA THR A 138 24.13 -12.02 4.38
C THR A 138 23.06 -13.05 4.05
N TRP A 139 21.80 -12.61 3.90
CA TRP A 139 20.68 -13.49 3.61
C TRP A 139 20.14 -13.23 2.22
N GLN A 140 19.98 -14.32 1.47
CA GLN A 140 19.32 -14.30 0.19
C GLN A 140 17.86 -14.72 0.36
N PRO A 141 16.92 -14.01 -0.28
CA PRO A 141 15.54 -14.48 -0.39
C PRO A 141 15.50 -15.75 -1.24
N ASP A 142 14.29 -16.27 -1.47
CA ASP A 142 14.07 -17.34 -2.44
C ASP A 142 14.78 -17.02 -3.78
N PRO A 143 15.47 -17.98 -4.42
CA PRO A 143 16.22 -17.75 -5.66
C PRO A 143 15.41 -17.13 -6.81
N ARG A 144 14.07 -17.23 -6.76
CA ARG A 144 13.16 -16.63 -7.75
C ARG A 144 12.89 -15.14 -7.50
N VAL A 145 13.22 -14.62 -6.32
CA VAL A 145 13.24 -13.17 -6.07
C VAL A 145 14.49 -12.59 -6.75
N PRO A 146 14.38 -11.48 -7.49
CA PRO A 146 15.52 -10.94 -8.22
C PRO A 146 16.64 -10.51 -7.26
N PRO A 147 17.93 -10.63 -7.63
CA PRO A 147 19.05 -10.30 -6.75
C PRO A 147 19.05 -8.85 -6.25
N ASP A 148 18.53 -7.92 -7.06
CA ASP A 148 18.39 -6.51 -6.71
C ASP A 148 17.18 -6.22 -5.81
N LYS A 149 16.33 -7.23 -5.55
CA LYS A 149 15.13 -7.18 -4.70
C LYS A 149 14.10 -6.16 -5.19
N ILE A 150 14.07 -5.89 -6.51
CA ILE A 150 13.12 -4.96 -7.13
C ILE A 150 12.38 -5.64 -8.28
N TRP A 151 11.06 -5.51 -8.30
CA TRP A 151 10.24 -5.80 -9.48
C TRP A 151 9.59 -4.55 -10.04
N SER A 152 9.44 -4.50 -11.36
CA SER A 152 8.48 -3.60 -11.99
C SER A 152 7.05 -4.11 -11.77
N ASN A 153 6.08 -3.19 -11.79
CA ASN A 153 4.66 -3.53 -11.83
C ASN A 153 4.28 -4.47 -12.99
N LYS A 154 5.03 -4.47 -14.10
CA LYS A 154 4.81 -5.41 -15.22
C LYS A 154 5.19 -6.85 -14.86
N GLN A 155 6.32 -7.04 -14.19
CA GLN A 155 6.72 -8.35 -13.64
C GLN A 155 5.69 -8.84 -12.62
N PHE A 156 5.20 -7.95 -11.76
CA PHE A 156 4.15 -8.30 -10.81
C PHE A 156 2.83 -8.67 -11.49
N GLN A 157 2.40 -7.93 -12.51
CA GLN A 157 1.21 -8.26 -13.31
C GLN A 157 1.34 -9.62 -14.00
N ALA A 158 2.51 -9.95 -14.56
CA ALA A 158 2.77 -11.26 -15.14
C ALA A 158 2.68 -12.38 -14.09
N HIS A 159 3.21 -12.15 -12.89
CA HIS A 159 3.09 -13.08 -11.77
C HIS A 159 1.63 -13.27 -11.34
N LEU A 160 0.85 -12.20 -11.22
CA LEU A 160 -0.59 -12.30 -10.94
C LEU A 160 -1.34 -13.05 -12.04
N ALA A 161 -0.98 -12.87 -13.30
CA ALA A 161 -1.57 -13.61 -14.41
C ALA A 161 -1.27 -15.11 -14.33
N TRP A 162 -0.03 -15.47 -14.00
CA TRP A 162 0.35 -16.87 -13.76
C TRP A 162 -0.44 -17.51 -12.61
N LEU A 163 -0.77 -16.73 -11.57
CA LEU A 163 -1.63 -17.17 -10.47
C LEU A 163 -3.14 -17.20 -10.80
N GLY A 164 -3.54 -16.89 -12.03
CA GLY A 164 -4.96 -16.78 -12.43
C GLY A 164 -5.67 -15.55 -11.86
N ARG A 165 -4.92 -14.54 -11.39
CA ARG A 165 -5.42 -13.33 -10.69
C ARG A 165 -5.11 -12.03 -11.45
N ALA A 166 -4.89 -12.08 -12.77
CA ALA A 166 -4.52 -10.93 -13.60
C ALA A 166 -5.43 -9.70 -13.40
N ASN A 167 -6.74 -9.94 -13.29
CA ASN A 167 -7.75 -8.89 -13.17
C ASN A 167 -7.62 -8.06 -11.88
N ALA A 168 -7.02 -8.62 -10.82
CA ALA A 168 -6.91 -7.94 -9.52
C ALA A 168 -6.10 -6.64 -9.60
N TRP A 169 -5.08 -6.58 -10.47
CA TRP A 169 -4.27 -5.37 -10.63
C TRP A 169 -5.12 -4.18 -11.08
N GLN A 170 -5.90 -4.34 -12.15
CA GLN A 170 -6.71 -3.26 -12.74
C GLN A 170 -8.04 -3.03 -12.01
N ARG A 171 -8.63 -4.08 -11.43
CA ARG A 171 -9.96 -3.99 -10.80
C ARG A 171 -9.91 -3.66 -9.31
N VAL A 172 -8.83 -4.00 -8.61
CA VAL A 172 -8.72 -3.85 -7.15
C VAL A 172 -7.56 -2.93 -6.77
N MET A 173 -6.34 -3.30 -7.14
CA MET A 173 -5.13 -2.63 -6.63
C MET A 173 -4.99 -1.20 -7.15
N VAL A 174 -5.05 -0.98 -8.46
CA VAL A 174 -4.92 0.37 -9.04
C VAL A 174 -6.05 1.31 -8.58
N PRO A 175 -7.35 0.93 -8.61
CA PRO A 175 -8.42 1.76 -8.06
C PRO A 175 -8.27 2.04 -6.57
N GLY A 176 -7.88 1.03 -5.77
CA GLY A 176 -7.68 1.18 -4.33
C GLY A 176 -6.52 2.14 -4.00
N MET A 177 -5.37 2.02 -4.70
CA MET A 177 -4.25 2.94 -4.53
C MET A 177 -4.62 4.38 -4.89
N LYS A 178 -5.34 4.57 -6.00
CA LYS A 178 -5.83 5.89 -6.44
C LYS A 178 -6.79 6.49 -5.41
N ALA A 179 -7.73 5.70 -4.89
CA ALA A 179 -8.69 6.14 -3.88
C ALA A 179 -7.99 6.54 -2.56
N ALA A 180 -7.03 5.74 -2.09
CA ALA A 180 -6.27 6.04 -0.87
C ALA A 180 -5.47 7.34 -1.00
N ILE A 181 -4.75 7.54 -2.12
CA ILE A 181 -4.01 8.78 -2.39
C ILE A 181 -4.96 9.98 -2.42
N LEU A 182 -6.06 9.88 -3.16
CA LEU A 182 -7.01 10.98 -3.30
C LEU A 182 -7.66 11.36 -1.97
N ASN A 183 -8.04 10.38 -1.15
CA ASN A 183 -8.58 10.62 0.19
C ASN A 183 -7.56 11.28 1.11
N ALA A 184 -6.30 10.82 1.09
CA ALA A 184 -5.23 11.43 1.88
C ALA A 184 -5.01 12.91 1.51
N LEU A 185 -4.94 13.21 0.20
CA LEU A 185 -4.77 14.58 -0.29
C LEU A 185 -5.98 15.48 0.03
N ARG A 186 -7.20 14.93 0.00
CA ARG A 186 -8.41 15.68 0.38
C ARG A 186 -8.40 16.09 1.85
N CYS A 187 -7.99 15.18 2.74
CA CYS A 187 -7.86 15.50 4.17
C CYS A 187 -6.80 16.56 4.45
N ALA A 188 -5.73 16.60 3.64
CA ALA A 188 -4.65 17.57 3.78
C ALA A 188 -4.91 18.91 3.07
N ARG A 189 -5.92 18.99 2.20
CA ARG A 189 -6.13 20.11 1.26
C ARG A 189 -6.16 21.49 1.94
N ASP A 190 -6.82 21.58 3.09
CA ASP A 190 -7.00 22.86 3.80
C ASP A 190 -5.77 23.28 4.61
N GLN A 191 -4.83 22.35 4.82
CA GLN A 191 -3.57 22.59 5.54
C GLN A 191 -2.43 23.00 4.60
N VAL A 192 -2.59 22.82 3.29
CA VAL A 192 -1.54 23.11 2.30
C VAL A 192 -1.67 24.54 1.77
N GLY A 193 -0.64 25.35 2.03
CA GLY A 193 -0.45 26.64 1.35
C GLY A 193 -0.18 26.42 -0.13
N SER A 194 -1.17 26.69 -0.99
CA SER A 194 -1.00 26.56 -2.44
C SER A 194 -0.33 27.80 -3.04
N ARG A 195 0.71 27.59 -3.84
CA ARG A 195 1.32 28.62 -4.70
C ARG A 195 1.10 28.22 -6.16
N LYS A 196 0.49 29.12 -6.94
CA LYS A 196 0.31 28.90 -8.39
C LYS A 196 1.68 28.65 -9.05
N GLY A 197 1.73 27.65 -9.92
CA GLY A 197 2.95 27.25 -10.62
C GLY A 197 3.87 26.34 -9.82
N SER A 198 3.55 26.01 -8.56
CA SER A 198 4.21 24.95 -7.82
C SER A 198 3.60 23.59 -8.14
N PHE A 199 4.44 22.56 -8.14
CA PHE A 199 4.01 21.17 -8.24
C PHE A 199 4.88 20.33 -7.31
N GLU A 200 4.41 19.14 -6.96
CA GLU A 200 5.19 18.21 -6.16
C GLU A 200 4.97 16.77 -6.63
N LEU A 201 6.09 16.04 -6.75
CA LEU A 201 6.13 14.61 -7.04
C LEU A 201 6.25 13.86 -5.72
N PHE A 202 5.27 13.01 -5.45
CA PHE A 202 5.18 12.21 -4.24
C PHE A 202 5.40 10.72 -4.53
N GLY A 203 5.81 9.97 -3.50
CA GLY A 203 5.84 8.52 -3.50
C GLY A 203 4.99 7.95 -2.38
N ALA A 204 3.90 7.26 -2.72
CA ALA A 204 3.09 6.50 -1.75
C ALA A 204 3.62 5.07 -1.63
N ASP A 205 3.74 4.60 -0.41
CA ASP A 205 4.14 3.23 -0.09
C ASP A 205 2.90 2.42 0.27
N PHE A 206 2.64 1.35 -0.47
CA PHE A 206 1.49 0.46 -0.26
C PHE A 206 1.93 -0.95 0.11
N LEU A 207 1.21 -1.56 1.04
CA LEU A 207 1.25 -3.00 1.28
C LEU A 207 0.00 -3.65 0.69
N ILE A 208 0.11 -4.87 0.19
CA ILE A 208 -1.03 -5.61 -0.35
C ILE A 208 -1.40 -6.70 0.66
N GLY A 209 -2.69 -6.79 1.04
CA GLY A 209 -3.22 -7.90 1.85
C GLY A 209 -3.39 -9.18 1.02
N GLU A 210 -3.58 -10.32 1.67
CA GLU A 210 -3.91 -11.59 0.99
C GLU A 210 -5.19 -11.51 0.13
N ASP A 211 -6.10 -10.61 0.53
CA ASP A 211 -7.32 -10.22 -0.17
C ASP A 211 -7.10 -9.32 -1.40
N LEU A 212 -5.82 -9.04 -1.72
CA LEU A 212 -5.36 -8.19 -2.82
C LEU A 212 -5.71 -6.70 -2.65
N GLN A 213 -6.17 -6.29 -1.47
CA GLN A 213 -6.47 -4.88 -1.18
C GLN A 213 -5.18 -4.10 -0.89
N PRO A 214 -5.03 -2.89 -1.45
CA PRO A 214 -3.90 -2.03 -1.14
C PRO A 214 -4.13 -1.23 0.14
N TRP A 215 -3.15 -1.26 1.04
CA TRP A 215 -3.11 -0.54 2.30
C TRP A 215 -2.01 0.51 2.28
N LEU A 216 -2.39 1.79 2.36
CA LEU A 216 -1.45 2.91 2.37
C LEU A 216 -0.65 2.89 3.68
N LEU A 217 0.67 2.85 3.58
CA LEU A 217 1.59 2.85 4.72
C LEU A 217 2.06 4.27 5.07
N GLU A 218 2.51 5.01 4.05
CA GLU A 218 3.02 6.38 4.16
C GLU A 218 3.03 7.06 2.78
N ILE A 219 3.07 8.40 2.80
CA ILE A 219 3.32 9.23 1.62
C ILE A 219 4.61 10.01 1.88
N ASN A 220 5.56 9.86 0.97
CA ASN A 220 6.85 10.53 1.02
C ASN A 220 6.85 11.72 0.06
N SER A 221 7.14 12.92 0.59
CA SER A 221 7.64 14.03 -0.23
C SER A 221 9.06 13.72 -0.71
N CYS A 222 9.44 14.26 -1.87
CA CYS A 222 10.77 14.05 -2.46
C CYS A 222 11.19 12.56 -2.51
N PRO A 223 10.41 11.67 -3.16
CA PRO A 223 10.75 10.25 -3.23
C PRO A 223 12.12 10.06 -3.89
N THR A 224 12.90 9.10 -3.38
CA THR A 224 14.24 8.83 -3.92
C THR A 224 14.18 8.45 -5.41
N MET A 225 15.05 9.10 -6.20
CA MET A 225 15.23 8.82 -7.64
C MET A 225 16.55 8.08 -7.93
N SER A 226 17.15 7.49 -6.90
CA SER A 226 18.44 6.79 -7.04
C SER A 226 18.30 5.54 -7.92
N PRO A 227 19.17 5.33 -8.92
CA PRO A 227 19.15 4.17 -9.81
C PRO A 227 19.75 2.92 -9.14
N SER A 228 19.12 2.47 -8.06
CA SER A 228 19.58 1.32 -7.26
C SER A 228 19.49 -0.03 -7.96
N SER A 229 18.68 -0.14 -9.02
CA SER A 229 18.52 -1.33 -9.85
C SER A 229 18.28 -0.95 -11.31
N ALA A 230 18.27 -1.93 -12.22
CA ALA A 230 17.90 -1.68 -13.62
C ALA A 230 16.46 -1.14 -13.72
N VAL A 231 15.54 -1.68 -12.91
CA VAL A 231 14.15 -1.22 -12.84
C VAL A 231 14.06 0.22 -12.37
N THR A 232 14.68 0.57 -11.22
CA THR A 232 14.60 1.94 -10.71
C THR A 232 15.34 2.93 -11.59
N ARG A 233 16.47 2.54 -12.20
CA ARG A 233 17.18 3.39 -13.17
C ARG A 233 16.27 3.83 -14.30
N GLN A 234 15.55 2.88 -14.92
CA GLN A 234 14.65 3.20 -16.03
C GLN A 234 13.43 3.99 -15.56
N LEU A 235 12.76 3.54 -14.49
CA LEU A 235 11.51 4.12 -14.05
C LEU A 235 11.70 5.52 -13.44
N CYS A 236 12.76 5.74 -12.64
CA CYS A 236 13.07 7.05 -12.08
C CYS A 236 13.42 8.07 -13.17
N ALA A 237 14.17 7.66 -14.21
CA ALA A 237 14.45 8.54 -15.34
C ALA A 237 13.16 8.91 -16.10
N ASN A 238 12.29 7.91 -16.33
CA ASN A 238 11.02 8.12 -17.03
C ASN A 238 10.08 9.06 -16.27
N VAL A 239 9.87 8.84 -14.96
CA VAL A 239 8.94 9.67 -14.17
C VAL A 239 9.42 11.11 -14.06
N GLN A 240 10.74 11.33 -13.95
CA GLN A 240 11.30 12.69 -13.95
C GLN A 240 11.05 13.39 -15.28
N ARG A 241 11.37 12.73 -16.40
CA ARG A 241 11.12 13.27 -17.75
C ARG A 241 9.64 13.56 -17.98
N ASP A 242 8.77 12.63 -17.63
CA ASP A 242 7.32 12.79 -17.83
C ASP A 242 6.73 13.87 -16.92
N THR A 243 7.29 14.05 -15.71
CA THR A 243 6.93 15.18 -14.83
C THR A 243 7.31 16.51 -15.47
N LEU A 244 8.50 16.62 -16.09
CA LEU A 244 8.91 17.83 -16.81
C LEU A 244 7.97 18.13 -17.98
N ARG A 245 7.59 17.11 -18.78
CA ARG A 245 6.60 17.26 -19.85
C ARG A 245 5.25 17.79 -19.34
N LEU A 246 4.80 17.28 -18.19
CA LEU A 246 3.55 17.72 -17.58
C LEU A 246 3.59 19.18 -17.13
N VAL A 247 4.70 19.64 -16.55
CA VAL A 247 4.76 20.97 -15.88
C VAL A 247 5.34 22.06 -16.77
N LEU A 248 6.09 21.69 -17.82
CA LEU A 248 6.69 22.60 -18.80
C LEU A 248 5.91 22.51 -20.12
N ASP A 249 6.01 21.40 -20.84
CA ASP A 249 5.50 21.29 -22.21
C ASP A 249 3.99 21.52 -22.32
N ARG A 250 3.20 21.13 -21.29
CA ARG A 250 1.74 21.39 -21.29
C ARG A 250 1.35 22.86 -21.12
N LYS A 251 2.26 23.72 -20.67
CA LYS A 251 2.02 25.16 -20.67
C LYS A 251 1.92 25.69 -22.10
N ASP A 252 2.76 25.15 -23.00
CA ASP A 252 2.84 25.58 -24.39
C ASP A 252 1.90 24.77 -25.30
N ASN A 253 1.77 23.46 -25.04
CA ASN A 253 0.90 22.55 -25.78
C ASN A 253 0.08 21.64 -24.83
N PRO A 254 -1.18 22.00 -24.52
CA PRO A 254 -2.03 21.23 -23.61
C PRO A 254 -2.29 19.77 -24.01
N THR A 255 -2.13 19.44 -25.29
CA THR A 255 -2.39 18.10 -25.85
C THR A 255 -1.15 17.22 -25.93
N CYS A 256 0.02 17.75 -25.53
CA CYS A 256 1.26 17.00 -25.59
C CYS A 256 1.23 15.74 -24.71
N SER A 257 2.04 14.75 -25.09
CA SER A 257 2.16 13.50 -24.35
C SER A 257 2.81 13.75 -22.99
N ILE A 258 2.14 13.28 -21.93
CA ILE A 258 2.65 13.28 -20.55
C ILE A 258 3.24 11.92 -20.16
N GLY A 259 3.57 11.09 -21.15
CA GLY A 259 4.18 9.77 -20.97
C GLY A 259 3.36 8.84 -20.08
N GLY A 260 3.94 8.39 -18.97
CA GLY A 260 3.30 7.48 -18.02
C GLY A 260 2.29 8.12 -17.06
N LEU A 261 2.18 9.45 -17.02
CA LEU A 261 1.22 10.14 -16.14
C LEU A 261 -0.21 9.98 -16.66
N GLN A 262 -1.14 9.75 -15.74
CA GLN A 262 -2.56 9.61 -16.03
C GLN A 262 -3.35 10.55 -15.13
N GLY A 263 -4.21 11.37 -15.72
CA GLY A 263 -5.14 12.23 -15.00
C GLY A 263 -6.34 12.55 -15.87
N ASN A 264 -7.54 12.33 -15.34
CA ASN A 264 -8.75 12.96 -15.84
C ASN A 264 -9.08 14.12 -14.87
N PRO A 265 -9.10 15.38 -15.33
CA PRO A 265 -9.38 16.54 -14.49
C PRO A 265 -10.78 16.54 -13.84
N THR A 266 -11.73 15.70 -14.28
CA THR A 266 -13.14 15.85 -13.89
C THR A 266 -13.88 14.60 -13.38
N LEU A 267 -13.28 13.42 -13.30
CA LEU A 267 -14.03 12.21 -12.88
C LEU A 267 -13.23 11.28 -11.96
N TRP A 268 -13.12 11.68 -10.69
CA TRP A 268 -12.80 10.76 -9.58
C TRP A 268 -13.86 10.92 -8.49
N SER A 269 -15.07 10.41 -8.73
CA SER A 269 -16.03 10.24 -7.63
C SER A 269 -15.51 9.14 -6.71
N CYS A 270 -15.16 9.48 -5.48
CA CYS A 270 -14.69 8.52 -4.47
C CYS A 270 -15.73 7.42 -4.20
N TYR A 271 -17.01 7.69 -4.44
CA TYR A 271 -18.08 6.74 -4.13
C TYR A 271 -18.04 5.51 -5.05
N SER A 272 -17.78 5.70 -6.34
CA SER A 272 -17.69 4.60 -7.31
C SER A 272 -16.39 3.81 -7.18
N LEU A 273 -15.27 4.45 -6.85
CA LEU A 273 -13.98 3.78 -6.66
C LEU A 273 -13.91 2.99 -5.35
N TRP A 274 -14.45 3.56 -4.25
CA TRP A 274 -14.52 2.85 -2.97
C TRP A 274 -15.48 1.65 -3.05
N ARG A 275 -16.66 1.79 -3.68
CA ARG A 275 -17.55 0.64 -3.92
C ARG A 275 -16.91 -0.40 -4.85
N ALA A 276 -16.22 0.00 -5.90
CA ALA A 276 -15.55 -0.94 -6.81
C ALA A 276 -14.43 -1.71 -6.09
N ALA A 277 -13.60 -1.03 -5.29
CA ALA A 277 -12.50 -1.66 -4.56
C ALA A 277 -12.97 -2.54 -3.39
N TYR A 278 -13.94 -2.08 -2.58
CA TYR A 278 -14.34 -2.76 -1.34
C TYR A 278 -15.64 -3.58 -1.43
N ARG A 279 -16.50 -3.40 -2.45
CA ARG A 279 -17.70 -4.23 -2.67
C ARG A 279 -17.64 -5.08 -3.95
N GLY A 280 -16.73 -4.80 -4.87
CA GLY A 280 -16.69 -5.40 -6.22
C GLY A 280 -16.17 -6.84 -6.33
N ASN A 281 -15.58 -7.40 -5.27
CA ASN A 281 -15.06 -8.78 -5.28
C ASN A 281 -16.03 -9.82 -4.69
N ARG A 282 -17.31 -9.47 -4.45
CA ARG A 282 -18.37 -10.44 -4.16
C ARG A 282 -18.84 -11.15 -5.44
N ALA A 283 -17.91 -11.66 -6.24
CA ALA A 283 -18.25 -12.65 -7.26
C ALA A 283 -18.55 -13.94 -6.51
N ARG A 284 -19.85 -14.25 -6.37
CA ARG A 284 -20.32 -15.57 -5.97
C ARG A 284 -19.69 -16.58 -6.92
N ASP A 285 -18.94 -17.52 -6.35
CA ASP A 285 -18.52 -18.73 -7.04
C ASP A 285 -19.80 -19.48 -7.53
N PRO A 286 -19.97 -19.72 -8.85
CA PRO A 286 -21.18 -20.37 -9.37
C PRO A 286 -21.30 -21.85 -8.99
N GLN A 287 -20.33 -22.45 -8.29
CA GLN A 287 -20.30 -23.90 -8.03
C GLN A 287 -20.97 -24.37 -6.73
N ARG A 288 -21.78 -23.54 -6.06
CA ARG A 288 -22.68 -24.01 -4.99
C ARG A 288 -24.15 -23.85 -5.37
N GLN A 289 -24.56 -24.53 -6.42
CA GLN A 289 -25.96 -24.93 -6.59
C GLN A 289 -26.06 -26.45 -6.52
N GLY A 290 -26.87 -26.92 -5.58
CA GLY A 290 -27.17 -28.32 -5.31
C GLY A 290 -27.32 -28.51 -3.80
N SER A 291 -28.41 -29.02 -3.25
CA SER A 291 -29.70 -29.44 -3.80
C SER A 291 -30.61 -29.55 -2.58
N TYR A 292 -31.61 -28.68 -2.44
CA TYR A 292 -32.72 -28.95 -1.50
C TYR A 292 -33.96 -29.29 -2.30
N ARG A 293 -34.28 -30.58 -2.25
CA ARG A 293 -35.48 -31.19 -2.78
C ARG A 293 -36.70 -30.60 -2.07
N ASN A 294 -37.67 -30.32 -2.90
CA ASN A 294 -39.06 -30.09 -2.57
C ASN A 294 -39.62 -31.28 -1.75
N THR A 295 -40.21 -31.00 -0.60
CA THR A 295 -41.30 -31.83 -0.06
C THR A 295 -42.32 -30.91 0.61
N ASP A 296 -43.48 -30.86 -0.03
CA ASP A 296 -44.77 -30.41 0.52
C ASP A 296 -45.05 -31.00 1.91
N ASN A 297 -45.71 -30.24 2.78
CA ASN A 297 -47.17 -30.34 3.00
C ASN A 297 -47.61 -29.64 4.30
N ARG A 298 -48.64 -28.79 4.16
CA ARG A 298 -49.86 -28.68 4.98
C ARG A 298 -49.72 -28.94 6.50
N LEU A 299 -49.78 -27.86 7.29
CA LEU A 299 -50.94 -27.35 8.06
C LEU A 299 -50.46 -26.26 9.02
#